data_AF-A0A4V6HZH5-F1
#
_entry.id   AF-A0A4V6HZH5-F1
#
_cell.length_a   1.000
_cell.length_b   1.000
_cell.length_c   1.000
_cell.angle_alpha   90.00
_cell.angle_beta   90.00
_cell.angle_gamma   90.00
#
_symmetry.space_group_name_H-M   'P 1'
#
loop_
_entity.id
_entity.type
_entity.pdbx_description
1 polymer ?
#
loop_
_entity_poly.entity_id
_entity_poly.type
_entity_poly.pdbx_seq_one_letter_code
_entity_poly.pdbx_strand_id
1 'polypeptide(L)'
;MRITGIISLRGNGRFLDFNTFELPKIEYVIANYSRLQNFVSKEAYFSYMGEIDSNILEFRETINLANQNVLKIQTLEKFAKEYSREQIYRELTILSSKRLNSADEVFKFIPEPTRFEFLTAIALKQNFNTLEVLPNYSIDDEGLPKCHAGGNMPDILCKDSQSQSIIEVSLICGRGQVNNEILPIARHLENLIESNQNQSIACFAIFIAPKIFKDTQRYTKFLKYDENLDIRNFDIVEFIDKLQIAYKDILSINKALVSFD
;
A
#
# COMPACT_ATOMS: atom_id res chain seq x y z
N MET A 1 -5.47 -17.50 -1.17
CA MET A 1 -6.66 -17.49 -0.31
C MET A 1 -6.96 -16.10 0.24
N ARG A 2 -6.09 -15.41 1.00
CA ARG A 2 -6.38 -14.05 1.51
C ARG A 2 -6.83 -13.02 0.45
N ILE A 3 -6.28 -13.09 -0.76
CA ILE A 3 -6.63 -12.20 -1.87
C ILE A 3 -8.13 -12.24 -2.24
N THR A 4 -8.84 -13.33 -1.93
CA THR A 4 -10.27 -13.46 -2.23
C THR A 4 -11.16 -12.68 -1.25
N GLY A 5 -10.61 -12.10 -0.19
CA GLY A 5 -11.37 -11.34 0.78
C GLY A 5 -11.88 -12.14 1.97
N ILE A 6 -12.15 -13.42 1.78
CA ILE A 6 -12.95 -14.23 2.72
C ILE A 6 -12.18 -14.87 3.89
N ILE A 7 -10.85 -14.78 3.90
CA ILE A 7 -10.00 -15.39 4.94
C ILE A 7 -9.03 -14.35 5.50
N SER A 8 -8.93 -14.33 6.83
CA SER A 8 -8.05 -13.45 7.60
C SER A 8 -6.98 -14.25 8.35
N LEU A 9 -5.91 -13.55 8.75
CA LEU A 9 -4.84 -14.11 9.58
C LEU A 9 -5.08 -13.75 11.05
N ARG A 10 -5.22 -14.74 11.93
CA ARG A 10 -5.38 -14.52 13.37
C ARG A 10 -4.10 -14.89 14.13
N GLY A 11 -3.97 -14.33 15.34
CA GLY A 11 -2.86 -14.66 16.24
C GLY A 11 -1.48 -14.34 15.67
N ASN A 12 -1.34 -13.17 15.01
CA ASN A 12 -0.14 -12.74 14.29
C ASN A 12 0.30 -13.74 13.21
N GLY A 13 -0.62 -14.17 12.35
CA GLY A 13 -0.30 -15.02 11.20
C GLY A 13 -0.18 -16.51 11.50
N ARG A 14 -0.52 -16.95 12.72
CA ARG A 14 -0.44 -18.36 13.12
C ARG A 14 -1.69 -19.17 12.79
N PHE A 15 -2.83 -18.51 12.64
CA PHE A 15 -4.10 -19.16 12.35
C PHE A 15 -4.79 -18.51 11.16
N LEU A 16 -5.59 -19.30 10.45
CA LEU A 16 -6.50 -18.84 9.40
C LEU A 16 -7.92 -18.93 9.92
N ASP A 17 -8.71 -17.91 9.65
CA ASP A 17 -10.12 -17.85 10.04
C ASP A 17 -10.92 -17.06 9.00
N PHE A 18 -12.25 -17.10 9.10
CA PHE A 18 -13.12 -16.30 8.25
C PHE A 18 -12.94 -14.81 8.52
N ASN A 19 -12.95 -14.04 7.42
CA ASN A 19 -13.02 -12.60 7.51
C ASN A 19 -14.45 -12.20 7.89
N THR A 20 -14.62 -11.67 9.11
CA THR A 20 -15.94 -11.32 9.64
C THR A 20 -16.63 -10.19 8.87
N PHE A 21 -15.87 -9.38 8.13
CA PHE A 21 -16.42 -8.37 7.22
C PHE A 21 -17.20 -8.99 6.07
N GLU A 22 -16.90 -10.24 5.71
CA GLU A 22 -17.41 -10.92 4.53
C GLU A 22 -18.37 -12.08 4.90
N LEU A 23 -18.82 -12.18 6.16
CA LEU A 23 -19.67 -13.30 6.63
C LEU A 23 -20.87 -13.60 5.72
N PRO A 24 -21.68 -12.62 5.29
CA PRO A 24 -22.82 -12.90 4.41
C PRO A 24 -22.39 -13.58 3.09
N LYS A 25 -21.28 -13.13 2.51
CA LYS A 25 -20.70 -13.72 1.30
C LYS A 25 -20.16 -15.12 1.56
N ILE A 26 -19.50 -15.34 2.70
CA ILE A 26 -18.94 -16.63 3.09
C ILE A 26 -20.05 -17.66 3.30
N GLU A 27 -21.08 -17.30 4.06
CA GLU A 27 -22.24 -18.16 4.32
C GLU A 27 -22.94 -18.53 3.01
N TYR A 28 -23.10 -17.57 2.10
CA TYR A 28 -23.64 -17.82 0.77
C TYR A 28 -22.78 -18.80 -0.02
N VAL A 29 -21.46 -18.62 -0.04
CA VAL A 29 -20.54 -19.52 -0.76
C VAL A 29 -20.61 -20.94 -0.17
N ILE A 30 -20.62 -21.08 1.16
CA ILE A 30 -20.74 -22.37 1.83
C ILE A 30 -22.09 -23.04 1.48
N ALA A 31 -23.19 -22.29 1.50
CA ALA A 31 -24.50 -22.85 1.21
C ALA A 31 -24.64 -23.35 -0.24
N ASN A 32 -24.04 -22.65 -1.21
CA ASN A 32 -24.25 -22.92 -2.64
C ASN A 32 -23.15 -23.76 -3.30
N TYR A 33 -21.91 -23.71 -2.79
CA TYR A 33 -20.73 -24.29 -3.47
C TYR A 33 -19.98 -25.37 -2.66
N SER A 34 -20.51 -25.82 -1.52
CA SER A 34 -19.86 -26.88 -0.72
C SER A 34 -19.95 -28.29 -1.33
N ARG A 35 -20.72 -28.47 -2.41
CA ARG A 35 -20.91 -29.78 -3.05
C ARG A 35 -20.15 -29.87 -4.36
N LEU A 36 -19.27 -30.86 -4.46
CA LEU A 36 -18.55 -31.17 -5.69
C LEU A 36 -19.51 -31.72 -6.75
N GLN A 37 -19.55 -31.08 -7.91
CA GLN A 37 -20.23 -31.60 -9.09
C GLN A 37 -19.26 -32.42 -9.95
N ASN A 38 -19.76 -33.51 -10.52
CA ASN A 38 -19.02 -34.33 -11.48
C ASN A 38 -19.47 -33.98 -12.91
N PHE A 39 -18.51 -33.81 -13.81
CA PHE A 39 -18.78 -33.46 -15.21
C PHE A 39 -18.33 -34.59 -16.14
N VAL A 40 -19.16 -34.93 -17.11
CA VAL A 40 -18.93 -36.04 -18.05
C VAL A 40 -18.14 -35.59 -19.28
N SER A 41 -18.13 -34.28 -19.58
CA SER A 41 -17.38 -33.70 -20.69
C SER A 41 -16.72 -32.37 -20.29
N LYS A 42 -15.71 -31.96 -21.07
CA LYS A 42 -15.01 -30.68 -20.86
C LYS A 42 -15.94 -29.50 -21.12
N GLU A 43 -16.80 -29.61 -22.11
CA GLU A 43 -17.76 -28.57 -22.49
C GLU A 43 -18.73 -28.28 -21.34
N ALA A 44 -19.30 -29.32 -20.73
CA ALA A 44 -20.17 -29.17 -19.56
C ALA A 44 -19.45 -28.52 -18.36
N TYR A 45 -18.20 -28.90 -18.12
CA TYR A 45 -17.38 -28.29 -17.09
C TYR A 45 -17.13 -26.79 -17.35
N PHE A 46 -16.74 -26.43 -18.57
CA PHE A 46 -16.47 -25.04 -18.93
C PHE A 46 -17.73 -24.18 -18.97
N SER A 47 -18.87 -24.74 -19.40
CA SER A 47 -20.16 -24.05 -19.32
C SER A 47 -20.50 -23.70 -17.87
N TYR A 48 -20.40 -24.67 -16.95
CA TYR A 48 -20.66 -24.43 -15.53
C TYR A 48 -19.66 -23.43 -14.91
N MET A 49 -18.35 -23.64 -15.10
CA MET A 49 -17.32 -22.76 -14.52
C MET A 49 -17.31 -21.35 -15.13
N GLY A 50 -17.93 -21.17 -16.30
CA GLY A 50 -18.10 -19.87 -16.95
C GLY A 50 -19.34 -19.11 -16.51
N GLU A 51 -20.24 -19.72 -15.71
CA GLU A 51 -21.42 -19.04 -15.18
C GLU A 51 -21.00 -17.97 -14.15
N ILE A 52 -21.59 -16.78 -14.28
CA ILE A 52 -21.37 -15.67 -13.34
C ILE A 52 -22.53 -15.64 -12.37
N ASP A 53 -22.23 -15.91 -11.10
CA ASP A 53 -23.19 -15.74 -10.01
C ASP A 53 -23.25 -14.27 -9.56
N SER A 54 -24.31 -13.58 -9.97
CA SER A 54 -24.50 -12.16 -9.65
C SER A 54 -24.69 -11.92 -8.15
N ASN A 55 -25.17 -12.89 -7.37
CA ASN A 55 -25.38 -12.70 -5.93
C ASN A 55 -24.05 -12.44 -5.20
N ILE A 56 -22.99 -13.13 -5.62
CA ILE A 56 -21.64 -12.95 -5.04
C ILE A 56 -21.15 -11.50 -5.21
N LEU A 57 -21.53 -10.85 -6.32
CA LEU A 57 -21.11 -9.49 -6.67
C LEU A 57 -21.88 -8.41 -5.90
N GLU A 58 -23.06 -8.72 -5.36
CA GLU A 58 -23.90 -7.77 -4.64
C GLU A 58 -23.52 -7.62 -3.16
N PHE A 59 -22.83 -8.63 -2.59
CA PHE A 59 -22.40 -8.58 -1.20
C PHE A 59 -21.39 -7.45 -0.95
N ARG A 60 -21.67 -6.67 0.08
CA ARG A 60 -20.79 -5.64 0.62
C ARG A 60 -20.24 -6.07 1.96
N GLU A 61 -19.08 -5.55 2.31
CA GLU A 61 -18.50 -5.73 3.63
C GLU A 61 -19.46 -5.20 4.71
N THR A 62 -19.58 -5.93 5.83
CA THR A 62 -20.54 -5.63 6.91
C THR A 62 -20.16 -4.41 7.74
N ILE A 63 -18.89 -4.02 7.71
CA ILE A 63 -18.34 -2.87 8.40
C ILE A 63 -18.38 -1.62 7.50
N ASN A 64 -18.67 -0.46 8.08
CA ASN A 64 -18.64 0.81 7.34
C ASN A 64 -17.20 1.34 7.17
N LEU A 65 -17.01 2.22 6.17
CA LEU A 65 -15.70 2.78 5.83
C LEU A 65 -15.03 3.56 6.99
N ALA A 66 -15.81 4.26 7.81
CA ALA A 66 -15.26 5.02 8.94
C ALA A 66 -14.62 4.10 9.98
N ASN A 67 -15.32 3.01 10.33
CA ASN A 67 -14.81 2.01 11.28
C ASN A 67 -13.63 1.23 10.70
N GLN A 68 -13.64 0.93 9.40
CA GLN A 68 -12.47 0.33 8.72
C GLN A 68 -11.25 1.24 8.83
N ASN A 69 -11.41 2.54 8.58
CA ASN A 69 -10.30 3.49 8.67
C ASN A 69 -9.76 3.58 10.10
N VAL A 70 -10.63 3.60 11.12
CA VAL A 70 -10.21 3.55 12.52
C VAL A 70 -9.38 2.29 12.81
N LEU A 71 -9.86 1.11 12.40
CA LEU A 71 -9.14 -0.16 12.61
C LEU A 71 -7.80 -0.18 11.85
N LYS A 72 -7.76 0.34 10.63
CA LYS A 72 -6.53 0.45 9.82
C LYS A 72 -5.46 1.27 10.54
N ILE A 73 -5.84 2.45 11.05
CA ILE A 73 -4.91 3.32 11.77
C ILE A 73 -4.47 2.70 13.09
N GLN A 74 -5.39 2.11 13.86
CA GLN A 74 -5.04 1.39 15.10
C GLN A 74 -4.04 0.25 14.85
N THR A 75 -4.23 -0.49 13.76
CA THR A 75 -3.33 -1.59 13.38
C THR A 75 -1.97 -1.07 12.95
N LEU A 76 -1.93 0.00 12.14
CA LEU A 76 -0.68 0.67 11.78
C LEU A 76 0.09 1.12 13.04
N GLU A 77 -0.59 1.75 14.00
CA GLU A 77 0.03 2.19 15.25
C GLU A 77 0.53 1.04 16.13
N LYS A 78 -0.22 -0.07 16.16
CA LYS A 78 0.21 -1.29 16.85
C LYS A 78 1.51 -1.82 16.27
N PHE A 79 1.57 -2.00 14.94
CA PHE A 79 2.77 -2.51 14.27
C PHE A 79 3.96 -1.57 14.39
N ALA A 80 3.73 -0.26 14.32
CA ALA A 80 4.78 0.74 14.54
C ALA A 80 5.39 0.68 15.95
N LYS A 81 4.63 0.25 16.96
CA LYS A 81 5.10 0.07 18.35
C LYS A 81 5.73 -1.30 18.60
N GLU A 82 5.17 -2.37 18.01
CA GLU A 82 5.62 -3.75 18.26
C GLU A 82 6.93 -4.08 17.53
N TYR A 83 7.12 -3.58 16.31
CA TYR A 83 8.34 -3.81 15.55
C TYR A 83 9.36 -2.71 15.81
N SER A 84 10.63 -3.07 15.92
CA SER A 84 11.73 -2.09 15.90
C SER A 84 11.91 -1.49 14.51
N ARG A 85 12.49 -0.29 14.44
CA ARG A 85 12.82 0.36 13.15
C ARG A 85 13.74 -0.50 12.31
N GLU A 86 14.72 -1.15 12.95
CA GLU A 86 15.69 -2.01 12.29
C GLU A 86 15.03 -3.24 11.65
N GLN A 87 13.99 -3.81 12.29
CA GLN A 87 13.20 -4.89 11.69
C GLN A 87 12.45 -4.39 10.44
N ILE A 88 11.80 -3.23 10.52
CA ILE A 88 11.07 -2.65 9.38
C ILE A 88 12.02 -2.32 8.22
N TYR A 89 13.20 -1.75 8.50
CA TYR A 89 14.22 -1.47 7.48
C TYR A 89 14.75 -2.74 6.81
N ARG A 90 14.94 -3.82 7.57
CA ARG A 90 15.32 -5.13 7.02
C ARG A 90 14.24 -5.66 6.08
N GLU A 91 12.98 -5.61 6.49
CA GLU A 91 11.84 -6.06 5.67
C GLU A 91 11.67 -5.21 4.40
N LEU A 92 11.88 -3.89 4.48
CA LEU A 92 11.94 -3.03 3.28
C LEU A 92 13.09 -3.43 2.35
N THR A 93 14.27 -3.69 2.90
CA THR A 93 15.45 -4.08 2.10
C THR A 93 15.26 -5.42 1.39
N ILE A 94 14.49 -6.34 1.97
CA ILE A 94 14.13 -7.62 1.32
C ILE A 94 13.43 -7.37 -0.03
N LEU A 95 12.57 -6.34 -0.10
CA LEU A 95 11.84 -5.99 -1.31
C LEU A 95 12.75 -5.47 -2.44
N SER A 96 14.00 -5.10 -2.14
CA SER A 96 14.97 -4.71 -3.16
C SER A 96 15.50 -5.88 -4.00
N SER A 97 15.22 -7.13 -3.62
CA SER A 97 15.76 -8.33 -4.25
C SER A 97 14.71 -9.40 -4.48
N LYS A 98 14.56 -9.82 -5.74
CA LYS A 98 13.67 -10.92 -6.13
C LYS A 98 14.05 -12.31 -5.58
N ARG A 99 15.21 -12.43 -4.93
CA ARG A 99 15.71 -13.70 -4.37
C ARG A 99 15.38 -13.86 -2.89
N LEU A 100 14.99 -12.78 -2.22
CA LEU A 100 14.70 -12.77 -0.80
C LEU A 100 13.19 -12.82 -0.60
N ASN A 101 12.77 -13.48 0.47
CA ASN A 101 11.38 -13.48 0.92
C ASN A 101 11.37 -13.17 2.41
N SER A 102 10.32 -12.51 2.86
CA SER A 102 10.12 -12.29 4.30
C SER A 102 10.00 -13.62 5.03
N ALA A 103 10.73 -13.76 6.13
CA ALA A 103 10.62 -14.89 7.05
C ALA A 103 9.71 -14.58 8.25
N ASP A 104 9.26 -13.32 8.37
CA ASP A 104 8.39 -12.85 9.43
C ASP A 104 7.05 -13.60 9.46
N GLU A 105 6.50 -13.84 10.66
CA GLU A 105 5.28 -14.63 10.84
C GLU A 105 4.06 -14.00 10.17
N VAL A 106 4.00 -12.67 10.08
CA VAL A 106 2.89 -11.92 9.47
C VAL A 106 3.25 -11.51 8.05
N PHE A 107 4.37 -10.83 7.85
CA PHE A 107 4.67 -10.17 6.57
C PHE A 107 4.85 -11.15 5.41
N LYS A 108 5.27 -12.40 5.67
CA LYS A 108 5.38 -13.44 4.62
C LYS A 108 4.06 -13.75 3.92
N PHE A 109 2.92 -13.47 4.57
CA PHE A 109 1.58 -13.74 4.02
C PHE A 109 0.92 -12.51 3.39
N ILE A 110 1.61 -11.37 3.36
CA ILE A 110 1.16 -10.17 2.67
C ILE A 110 1.86 -10.13 1.30
N PRO A 111 1.11 -10.02 0.18
CA PRO A 111 1.69 -9.90 -1.16
C PRO A 111 2.69 -8.74 -1.24
N GLU A 112 3.76 -8.91 -2.00
CA GLU A 112 4.89 -7.96 -1.98
C GLU A 112 4.52 -6.50 -2.26
N PRO A 113 3.66 -6.16 -3.26
CA PRO A 113 3.27 -4.77 -3.49
C PRO A 113 2.56 -4.15 -2.28
N THR A 114 1.53 -4.84 -1.77
CA THR A 114 0.77 -4.42 -0.58
C THR A 114 1.66 -4.39 0.68
N ARG A 115 2.61 -5.32 0.79
CA ARG A 115 3.60 -5.33 1.87
C ARG A 115 4.50 -4.10 1.78
N PHE A 116 4.88 -3.66 0.58
CA PHE A 116 5.70 -2.48 0.40
C PHE A 116 4.98 -1.22 0.90
N GLU A 117 3.71 -1.05 0.55
CA GLU A 117 2.87 0.05 1.07
C GLU A 117 2.79 0.02 2.60
N PHE A 118 2.52 -1.16 3.17
CA PHE A 118 2.36 -1.31 4.61
C PHE A 118 3.65 -1.02 5.38
N LEU A 119 4.77 -1.61 4.95
CA LEU A 119 6.08 -1.38 5.57
C LEU A 119 6.51 0.08 5.45
N THR A 120 6.21 0.73 4.33
CA THR A 120 6.48 2.16 4.13
C THR A 120 5.63 3.00 5.08
N ALA A 121 4.34 2.70 5.24
CA ALA A 121 3.47 3.38 6.20
C ALA A 121 3.98 3.21 7.65
N ILE A 122 4.41 2.00 8.04
CA ILE A 122 4.99 1.75 9.36
C ILE A 122 6.27 2.57 9.54
N ALA A 123 7.18 2.53 8.56
CA ALA A 123 8.45 3.25 8.62
C ALA A 123 8.24 4.77 8.77
N LEU A 124 7.30 5.34 8.03
CA LEU A 124 6.94 6.76 8.15
C LEU A 124 6.40 7.08 9.56
N LYS A 125 5.45 6.27 10.06
CA LYS A 125 4.89 6.46 11.40
C LYS A 125 5.94 6.34 12.52
N GLN A 126 6.95 5.48 12.35
CA GLN A 126 8.03 5.30 13.32
C GLN A 126 9.05 6.43 13.35
N ASN A 127 9.23 7.15 12.24
CA ASN A 127 10.27 8.17 12.10
C ASN A 127 9.74 9.61 12.21
N PHE A 128 8.42 9.82 12.07
CA PHE A 128 7.81 11.14 12.16
C PHE A 128 6.68 11.18 13.20
N ASN A 129 6.93 11.81 14.35
CA ASN A 129 6.00 11.81 15.49
C ASN A 129 4.68 12.55 15.21
N THR A 130 4.73 13.63 14.43
CA THR A 130 3.57 14.50 14.17
C THR A 130 2.94 14.24 12.80
N LEU A 131 3.44 13.26 12.06
CA LEU A 131 2.95 12.95 10.72
C LEU A 131 1.70 12.09 10.82
N GLU A 132 0.61 12.57 10.24
CA GLU A 132 -0.57 11.76 9.98
C GLU A 132 -0.28 10.89 8.75
N VAL A 133 -0.32 9.56 8.92
CA VAL A 133 -0.04 8.57 7.87
C VAL A 133 -1.33 7.83 7.55
N LEU A 134 -1.86 8.05 6.35
CA LEU A 134 -3.17 7.58 5.89
C LEU A 134 -3.01 6.65 4.67
N PRO A 135 -2.79 5.35 4.88
CA PRO A 135 -2.64 4.39 3.78
C PRO A 135 -3.97 4.02 3.11
N ASN A 136 -3.92 3.80 1.79
CA ASN A 136 -5.08 3.47 0.97
C ASN A 136 -5.25 1.98 0.64
N TYR A 137 -4.31 1.11 1.02
CA TYR A 137 -4.53 -0.35 0.96
C TYR A 137 -5.82 -0.75 1.71
N SER A 138 -6.50 -1.78 1.22
CA SER A 138 -7.65 -2.36 1.92
C SER A 138 -7.19 -3.31 3.02
N ILE A 139 -8.03 -3.50 4.03
CA ILE A 139 -7.73 -4.34 5.19
C ILE A 139 -8.67 -5.54 5.29
N ASP A 140 -8.22 -6.56 6.00
CA ASP A 140 -9.10 -7.56 6.59
C ASP A 140 -9.65 -7.08 7.95
N ASP A 141 -10.43 -7.93 8.60
CA ASP A 141 -11.06 -7.63 9.88
C ASP A 141 -10.14 -7.67 11.11
N GLU A 142 -8.87 -8.01 10.93
CA GLU A 142 -7.80 -7.77 11.91
C GLU A 142 -7.07 -6.46 11.65
N GLY A 143 -7.45 -5.73 10.59
CA GLY A 143 -6.77 -4.51 10.15
C GLY A 143 -5.51 -4.76 9.33
N LEU A 144 -5.22 -6.01 8.96
CA LEU A 144 -4.04 -6.33 8.16
C LEU A 144 -4.29 -6.04 6.68
N PRO A 145 -3.29 -5.55 5.93
CA PRO A 145 -3.43 -5.32 4.50
C PRO A 145 -3.85 -6.58 3.73
N LYS A 146 -4.80 -6.40 2.81
CA LYS A 146 -5.42 -7.44 1.99
C LYS A 146 -5.16 -7.22 0.50
N CYS A 147 -5.41 -6.00 0.02
CA CYS A 147 -5.11 -5.57 -1.36
C CYS A 147 -4.43 -4.20 -1.32
N HIS A 148 -3.59 -3.93 -2.34
CA HIS A 148 -2.96 -2.63 -2.55
C HIS A 148 -3.99 -1.51 -2.77
N ALA A 149 -3.54 -0.26 -2.69
CA ALA A 149 -4.39 0.89 -3.01
C ALA A 149 -5.08 0.73 -4.37
N GLY A 150 -6.35 1.14 -4.43
CA GLY A 150 -7.11 1.09 -5.68
C GLY A 150 -6.59 2.10 -6.70
N GLY A 151 -6.80 1.81 -7.98
CA GLY A 151 -6.45 2.77 -9.05
C GLY A 151 -7.12 4.13 -8.83
N ASN A 152 -6.40 5.21 -9.15
CA ASN A 152 -6.75 6.62 -8.92
C ASN A 152 -6.58 7.15 -7.49
N MET A 153 -6.06 6.35 -6.56
CA MET A 153 -5.65 6.81 -5.24
C MET A 153 -4.13 6.66 -5.10
N PRO A 154 -3.45 7.56 -4.38
CA PRO A 154 -2.06 7.33 -4.01
C PRO A 154 -1.97 6.17 -3.03
N ASP A 155 -0.81 5.53 -2.91
CA ASP A 155 -0.65 4.44 -1.93
C ASP A 155 -0.82 4.92 -0.48
N ILE A 156 -0.23 6.07 -0.13
CA ILE A 156 -0.30 6.65 1.20
C ILE A 156 -0.44 8.17 1.09
N LEU A 157 -1.38 8.76 1.84
CA LEU A 157 -1.47 10.20 2.05
C LEU A 157 -0.82 10.55 3.39
N CYS A 158 0.09 11.51 3.38
CA CYS A 158 0.80 11.99 4.55
C CYS A 158 0.48 13.47 4.79
N LYS A 159 0.17 13.83 6.03
CA LYS A 159 -0.16 15.21 6.40
C LYS A 159 0.58 15.64 7.65
N ASP A 160 1.18 16.81 7.62
CA ASP A 160 1.67 17.51 8.81
C ASP A 160 1.30 19.00 8.75
N SER A 161 1.77 19.78 9.71
CA SER A 161 1.46 21.22 9.77
C SER A 161 2.12 22.06 8.66
N GLN A 162 3.08 21.50 7.93
CA GLN A 162 3.88 22.19 6.92
C GLN A 162 3.53 21.74 5.49
N SER A 163 2.99 20.53 5.35
CA SER A 163 2.88 19.86 4.07
C SER A 163 1.80 18.78 4.03
N GLN A 164 1.32 18.52 2.82
CA GLN A 164 0.65 17.29 2.45
C GLN A 164 1.46 16.61 1.36
N SER A 165 1.64 15.30 1.45
CA SER A 165 2.39 14.55 0.46
C SER A 165 1.73 13.22 0.15
N ILE A 166 1.84 12.79 -1.10
CA ILE A 166 1.52 11.43 -1.50
C ILE A 166 2.79 10.60 -1.52
N ILE A 167 2.72 9.39 -0.98
CA ILE A 167 3.79 8.40 -1.06
C ILE A 167 3.31 7.31 -1.99
N GLU A 168 4.14 6.98 -2.97
CA GLU A 168 3.85 6.06 -4.05
C GLU A 168 5.01 5.06 -4.12
N VAL A 169 4.71 3.77 -4.03
CA VAL A 169 5.69 2.71 -3.94
C VAL A 169 5.51 1.73 -5.09
N SER A 170 6.62 1.33 -5.71
CA SER A 170 6.55 0.35 -6.79
C SER A 170 7.73 -0.60 -6.80
N LEU A 171 7.44 -1.88 -7.02
CA LEU A 171 8.47 -2.89 -7.28
C LEU A 171 8.98 -2.85 -8.74
N ILE A 172 8.35 -2.02 -9.60
CA ILE A 172 8.79 -1.84 -10.99
C ILE A 172 10.16 -1.17 -11.02
N CYS A 173 11.05 -1.72 -11.86
CA CYS A 173 12.39 -1.21 -12.10
C CYS A 173 12.61 -0.93 -13.60
N GLY A 174 13.55 -0.03 -13.90
CA GLY A 174 13.92 0.29 -15.27
C GLY A 174 12.87 1.16 -15.98
N ARG A 175 12.77 1.04 -17.31
CA ARG A 175 11.90 1.88 -18.16
C ARG A 175 10.42 1.83 -17.79
N GLY A 176 9.98 0.71 -17.20
CA GLY A 176 8.60 0.56 -16.74
C GLY A 176 8.18 1.62 -15.72
N GLN A 177 9.11 2.18 -14.95
CA GLN A 177 8.81 3.24 -13.98
C GLN A 177 8.27 4.50 -14.68
N VAL A 178 8.95 4.96 -15.74
CA VAL A 178 8.49 6.13 -16.50
C VAL A 178 7.13 5.86 -17.13
N ASN A 179 6.98 4.69 -17.76
CA ASN A 179 5.79 4.37 -18.55
C ASN A 179 4.54 4.12 -17.68
N ASN A 180 4.73 3.55 -16.49
CA ASN A 180 3.62 3.04 -15.68
C ASN A 180 3.37 3.85 -14.41
N GLU A 181 4.40 4.48 -13.83
CA GLU A 181 4.28 5.11 -12.51
C GLU A 181 4.26 6.63 -12.58
N ILE A 182 5.15 7.25 -13.36
CA ILE A 182 5.36 8.71 -13.24
C ILE A 182 4.14 9.53 -13.70
N LEU A 183 3.44 9.12 -14.76
CA LEU A 183 2.22 9.81 -15.19
C LEU A 183 1.06 9.67 -14.19
N PRO A 184 0.73 8.47 -13.66
CA PRO A 184 -0.22 8.35 -12.55
C PRO A 184 0.14 9.20 -11.33
N ILE A 185 1.41 9.17 -10.90
CA ILE A 185 1.88 9.94 -9.73
C ILE A 185 1.71 11.44 -9.97
N ALA A 186 2.06 11.93 -11.17
CA ALA A 186 1.85 13.33 -11.54
C ALA A 186 0.37 13.74 -11.40
N ARG A 187 -0.56 12.93 -11.94
CA ARG A 187 -2.00 13.18 -11.83
C ARG A 187 -2.52 13.15 -10.39
N HIS A 188 -2.02 12.22 -9.56
CA HIS A 188 -2.36 12.19 -8.15
C HIS A 188 -1.87 13.45 -7.42
N LEU A 189 -0.66 13.93 -7.76
CA LEU A 189 -0.10 15.15 -7.18
C LEU A 189 -0.86 16.40 -7.64
N GLU A 190 -1.25 16.49 -8.90
CA GLU A 190 -2.13 17.54 -9.42
C GLU A 190 -3.44 17.60 -8.63
N ASN A 191 -4.12 16.47 -8.48
CA ASN A 191 -5.36 16.38 -7.70
C ASN A 191 -5.14 16.82 -6.24
N LEU A 192 -4.02 16.44 -5.63
CA LEU A 192 -3.68 16.88 -4.28
C LEU A 192 -3.52 18.40 -4.22
N ILE A 193 -2.77 18.99 -5.15
CA ILE A 193 -2.55 20.44 -5.23
C ILE A 193 -3.89 21.16 -5.42
N GLU A 194 -4.73 20.69 -6.34
CA GLU A 194 -6.06 21.23 -6.59
C GLU A 194 -6.94 21.24 -5.33
N SER A 195 -6.96 20.11 -4.61
CA SER A 195 -7.71 19.99 -3.36
C SER A 195 -7.21 20.91 -2.23
N ASN A 196 -5.98 21.42 -2.34
CA ASN A 196 -5.33 22.28 -1.34
C ASN A 196 -5.05 23.71 -1.84
N GLN A 197 -5.64 24.16 -2.96
CA GLN A 197 -5.38 25.49 -3.54
C GLN A 197 -5.57 26.67 -2.57
N ASN A 198 -6.44 26.51 -1.57
CA ASN A 198 -6.73 27.54 -0.57
C ASN A 198 -5.85 27.45 0.69
N GLN A 199 -4.87 26.54 0.71
CA GLN A 199 -3.98 26.31 1.85
C GLN A 199 -2.55 26.68 1.46
N SER A 200 -1.87 27.45 2.33
CA SER A 200 -0.45 27.76 2.15
C SER A 200 0.44 26.65 2.72
N ILE A 201 0.30 25.42 2.20
CA ILE A 201 1.08 24.25 2.57
C ILE A 201 1.86 23.70 1.37
N ALA A 202 2.99 23.05 1.62
CA ALA A 202 3.74 22.39 0.55
C ALA A 202 3.02 21.10 0.11
N CYS A 203 2.83 20.91 -1.20
CA CYS A 203 2.31 19.67 -1.78
C CYS A 203 3.39 19.04 -2.67
N PHE A 204 3.71 17.76 -2.42
CA PHE A 204 4.72 17.03 -3.19
C PHE A 204 4.44 15.52 -3.16
N ALA A 205 5.07 14.78 -4.08
CA ALA A 205 5.03 13.33 -4.13
C ALA A 205 6.38 12.73 -3.78
N ILE A 206 6.36 11.57 -3.14
CA ILE A 206 7.55 10.74 -2.90
C ILE A 206 7.35 9.40 -3.60
N PHE A 207 8.18 9.10 -4.58
CA PHE A 207 8.21 7.83 -5.29
C PHE A 207 9.35 6.94 -4.78
N ILE A 208 9.03 5.74 -4.30
CA ILE A 208 10.03 4.81 -3.75
C ILE A 208 10.00 3.50 -4.54
N ALA A 209 11.18 3.01 -4.92
CA ALA A 209 11.30 1.72 -5.61
C ALA A 209 12.57 0.98 -5.18
N PRO A 210 12.70 -0.34 -5.45
CA PRO A 210 13.95 -1.07 -5.25
C PRO A 210 15.19 -0.39 -5.83
N LYS A 211 15.03 0.24 -6.99
CA LYS A 211 16.05 1.04 -7.66
C LYS A 211 15.39 2.06 -8.57
N ILE A 212 15.77 3.33 -8.44
CA ILE A 212 15.28 4.37 -9.34
C ILE A 212 16.04 4.33 -10.68
N PHE A 213 15.28 4.34 -11.77
CA PHE A 213 15.83 4.40 -13.11
C PHE A 213 16.24 5.82 -13.48
N LYS A 214 17.37 5.98 -14.16
CA LYS A 214 17.91 7.30 -14.54
C LYS A 214 16.92 8.17 -15.34
N ASP A 215 16.10 7.56 -16.20
CA ASP A 215 15.14 8.31 -17.00
C ASP A 215 13.95 8.76 -16.13
N THR A 216 13.63 8.03 -15.07
CA THR A 216 12.68 8.47 -14.04
C THR A 216 13.18 9.73 -13.34
N GLN A 217 14.45 9.77 -12.93
CA GLN A 217 15.05 10.97 -12.33
C GLN A 217 15.01 12.16 -13.28
N ARG A 218 15.35 11.94 -14.55
CA ARG A 218 15.29 12.99 -15.57
C ARG A 218 13.86 13.49 -15.77
N TYR A 219 12.88 12.59 -15.80
CA TYR A 219 11.50 12.93 -16.08
C TYR A 219 10.84 13.65 -14.91
N THR A 220 11.11 13.28 -13.66
CA THR A 220 10.62 14.04 -12.51
C THR A 220 11.24 15.44 -12.43
N LYS A 221 12.54 15.58 -12.77
CA LYS A 221 13.16 16.91 -12.92
C LYS A 221 12.50 17.75 -14.03
N PHE A 222 12.11 17.12 -15.13
CA PHE A 222 11.37 17.78 -16.21
C PHE A 222 9.98 18.25 -15.76
N LEU A 223 9.19 17.39 -15.12
CA LEU A 223 7.86 17.75 -14.59
C LEU A 223 7.94 18.88 -13.57
N LYS A 224 8.99 18.90 -12.73
CA LYS A 224 9.24 20.02 -11.81
C LYS A 224 9.54 21.32 -12.54
N TYR A 225 10.27 21.27 -13.66
CA TYR A 225 10.59 22.46 -14.44
C TYR A 225 9.39 22.97 -15.26
N ASP A 226 8.68 22.08 -15.94
CA ASP A 226 7.62 22.41 -16.90
C ASP A 226 6.29 22.72 -16.21
N GLU A 227 5.91 21.90 -15.23
CA GLU A 227 4.58 21.91 -14.60
C GLU A 227 4.64 22.26 -13.10
N ASN A 228 5.84 22.50 -12.56
CA ASN A 228 6.09 22.75 -11.13
C ASN A 228 5.69 21.59 -10.18
N LEU A 229 5.50 20.39 -10.71
CA LEU A 229 5.18 19.19 -9.92
C LEU A 229 6.42 18.63 -9.21
N ASP A 230 6.45 18.73 -7.88
CA ASP A 230 7.55 18.23 -7.05
C ASP A 230 7.38 16.72 -6.76
N ILE A 231 7.99 15.89 -7.62
CA ILE A 231 8.04 14.43 -7.46
C ILE A 231 9.48 14.03 -7.08
N ARG A 232 9.67 13.67 -5.82
CA ARG A 232 10.95 13.26 -5.25
C ARG A 232 11.06 11.75 -5.31
N ASN A 233 12.21 11.21 -5.72
CA ASN A 233 12.36 9.78 -5.88
C ASN A 233 13.60 9.25 -5.16
N PHE A 234 13.45 8.07 -4.55
CA PHE A 234 14.49 7.42 -3.77
C PHE A 234 14.46 5.93 -4.04
N ASP A 235 15.64 5.31 -4.10
CA ASP A 235 15.66 3.87 -3.92
C ASP A 235 15.39 3.51 -2.45
N ILE A 236 15.06 2.23 -2.18
CA ILE A 236 14.72 1.78 -0.82
C ILE A 236 15.86 2.07 0.17
N VAL A 237 17.12 1.97 -0.25
CA VAL A 237 18.27 2.18 0.63
C VAL A 237 18.41 3.67 0.96
N GLU A 238 18.36 4.53 -0.05
CA GLU A 238 18.38 5.99 0.10
C GLU A 238 17.22 6.47 0.99
N PHE A 239 16.03 5.91 0.82
CA PHE A 239 14.86 6.22 1.65
C PHE A 239 15.10 5.88 3.13
N ILE A 240 15.62 4.68 3.42
CA ILE A 240 15.94 4.26 4.80
C ILE A 240 16.98 5.20 5.43
N ASP A 241 18.04 5.55 4.70
CA ASP A 241 19.08 6.45 5.18
C ASP A 241 18.50 7.83 5.54
N LYS A 242 17.61 8.36 4.69
CA LYS A 242 16.92 9.64 4.95
C LYS A 242 15.99 9.56 6.16
N LEU A 243 15.27 8.45 6.36
CA LEU A 243 14.44 8.26 7.56
C LEU A 243 15.26 8.26 8.85
N GLN A 244 16.44 7.62 8.84
CA GLN A 244 17.33 7.61 10.00
C GLN A 244 17.82 9.02 10.37
N ILE A 245 18.20 9.81 9.36
CA ILE A 245 18.57 11.23 9.54
C ILE A 245 17.37 12.01 10.09
N ALA A 246 16.20 11.84 9.49
CA ALA A 246 14.99 12.53 9.88
C ALA A 246 14.61 12.31 11.35
N TYR A 247 14.72 11.06 11.81
CA TYR A 247 14.43 10.70 13.19
C TYR A 247 15.43 11.32 14.16
N LYS A 248 16.73 11.27 13.83
CA LYS A 248 17.80 11.81 14.67
C LYS A 248 17.70 13.34 14.81
N ASP A 249 17.42 14.02 13.70
CA ASP A 249 17.43 15.47 13.61
C ASP A 249 16.02 16.09 13.79
N ILE A 250 15.00 15.26 14.04
CA ILE A 250 13.60 15.64 14.27
C ILE A 250 13.08 16.51 13.10
N LEU A 251 13.30 16.04 11.88
CA LEU A 251 12.91 16.75 10.66
C LEU A 251 11.44 16.47 10.33
N SER A 252 10.76 17.46 9.75
CA SER A 252 9.49 17.22 9.06
C SER A 252 9.73 16.42 7.79
N ILE A 253 8.69 15.74 7.29
CA ILE A 253 8.80 14.92 6.08
C ILE A 253 9.30 15.72 4.88
N ASN A 254 8.81 16.97 4.74
CA ASN A 254 9.23 17.89 3.68
C ASN A 254 10.72 18.22 3.70
N LYS A 255 11.33 18.32 4.89
CA LYS A 255 12.78 18.60 5.05
C LYS A 255 13.64 17.36 4.97
N ALA A 256 13.12 16.23 5.45
CA ALA A 256 13.83 14.96 5.48
C ALA A 256 14.00 14.37 4.08
N LEU A 257 12.90 14.30 3.32
CA LEU A 257 12.83 13.58 2.07
C LEU A 257 12.98 14.55 0.90
N VAL A 258 14.15 15.16 0.80
CA VAL A 258 14.53 16.05 -0.32
C VAL A 258 15.56 15.33 -1.19
N SER A 259 15.33 15.37 -2.51
CA SER A 259 16.30 14.89 -3.51
C SER A 259 17.57 15.74 -3.43
N PHE A 260 18.75 15.12 -3.51
CA PHE A 260 19.98 15.90 -3.67
C PHE A 260 20.01 16.48 -5.09
N ASP A 261 20.26 17.79 -5.21
CA ASP A 261 20.32 18.50 -6.49
C ASP A 261 21.44 17.97 -7.41
#